data_AF-A0A8X8IXX3-F1
#
_entry.id   AF-A0A8X8IXX3-F1
#
_cell.length_a   1.000
_cell.length_b   1.000
_cell.length_c   1.000
_cell.angle_alpha   90.00
_cell.angle_beta   90.00
_cell.angle_gamma   90.00
#
_symmetry.space_group_name_H-M   'P 1'
#
loop_
_entity.id
_entity.type
_entity.pdbx_description
1 polymer ?
#
loop_
_entity_poly.entity_id
_entity_poly.type
_entity_poly.pdbx_seq_one_letter_code
_entity_poly.pdbx_strand_id
1 'polypeptide(L)'
;MKQKIVMEVSMNSSKHRTRAMKIAAVANGVNSVEIEGTDKVVVIGDGVDSVKLARALKKQFGHVMIVSVKEEKEEEEEEEEEEKDVLYWPYNYTHHYPAPLVYENIYSPSLPPTCSIL
;
A
#
# COMPACT_ATOMS: atom_id res chain seq x y z
N MET A 1 18.32 -3.41 17.60
CA MET A 1 18.34 -4.42 16.51
C MET A 1 18.24 -3.65 15.21
N LYS A 2 19.21 -3.79 14.30
CA LYS A 2 19.16 -3.09 13.02
C LYS A 2 18.07 -3.69 12.13
N GLN A 3 17.38 -2.84 11.37
CA GLN A 3 16.30 -3.20 10.47
C GLN A 3 16.54 -2.56 9.11
N LYS A 4 16.28 -3.33 8.05
CA LYS A 4 16.21 -2.87 6.67
C LYS A 4 14.75 -2.80 6.24
N ILE A 5 14.27 -1.59 5.97
CA ILE A 5 12.89 -1.30 5.59
C ILE A 5 12.88 -0.82 4.14
N VAL A 6 12.04 -1.43 3.31
CA VAL A 6 11.85 -1.03 1.91
C VAL A 6 10.43 -0.50 1.74
N MET A 7 10.30 0.72 1.22
CA MET A 7 9.01 1.36 0.93
C MET A 7 8.93 1.77 -0.52
N GLU A 8 7.79 1.52 -1.16
CA GLU A 8 7.47 2.00 -2.49
C GLU A 8 6.75 3.36 -2.40
N VAL A 9 7.28 4.36 -3.11
CA VAL A 9 6.86 5.76 -3.11
C VAL A 9 6.90 6.27 -4.56
N SER A 10 5.79 6.78 -5.08
CA SER A 10 5.75 7.36 -6.43
C SER A 10 6.58 8.65 -6.50
N MET A 11 7.74 8.60 -7.17
CA MET A 11 8.71 9.70 -7.21
C MET A 11 9.00 10.16 -8.65
N ASN A 12 8.06 10.90 -9.25
CA ASN A 12 8.15 11.32 -10.66
C ASN A 12 9.20 12.40 -10.98
N SER A 13 9.97 12.91 -10.01
CA SER A 13 10.94 13.99 -10.24
C SER A 13 12.12 13.98 -9.26
N SER A 14 13.22 14.63 -9.63
CA SER A 14 14.37 14.82 -8.73
C SER A 14 13.98 15.54 -7.43
N LYS A 15 13.07 16.53 -7.51
CA LYS A 15 12.53 17.22 -6.33
C LYS A 15 11.77 16.26 -5.40
N HIS A 16 10.99 15.35 -5.95
CA HIS A 16 10.28 14.31 -5.18
C HIS A 16 11.27 13.37 -4.50
N ARG A 17 12.30 12.91 -5.21
CA ARG A 17 13.37 12.06 -4.66
C ARG A 17 14.09 12.74 -3.49
N THR A 18 14.56 13.97 -3.66
CA THR A 18 15.22 14.73 -2.58
C THR A 18 14.29 14.92 -1.39
N ARG A 19 12.99 15.14 -1.61
CA ARG A 19 12.01 15.31 -0.53
C ARG A 19 11.75 13.99 0.21
N ALA A 20 11.62 12.87 -0.50
CA ALA A 20 11.45 11.55 0.08
C ALA A 20 12.65 11.18 0.96
N MET A 21 13.86 11.36 0.42
CA MET A 21 15.11 11.13 1.14
C MET A 21 15.21 11.98 2.41
N LYS A 22 14.87 13.27 2.34
CA LYS A 22 14.84 14.15 3.53
C LYS A 22 13.87 13.68 4.60
N ILE A 23 12.66 13.25 4.21
CA ILE A 23 11.66 12.77 5.17
C ILE A 23 12.13 11.49 5.84
N ALA A 24 12.70 10.56 5.07
CA ALA A 24 13.24 9.32 5.59
C ALA A 24 14.43 9.56 6.52
N ALA A 25 15.37 10.44 6.14
CA ALA A 25 16.57 10.72 6.94
C ALA A 25 16.30 11.40 8.28
N VAL A 26 15.18 12.12 8.40
CA VAL A 26 14.77 12.80 9.65
C VAL A 26 14.04 11.85 10.61
N ALA A 27 13.63 10.66 10.16
CA ALA A 27 12.93 9.73 11.03
C ALA A 27 13.84 9.19 12.14
N ASN A 28 13.28 9.04 13.34
CA ASN A 28 14.03 8.54 14.50
C ASN A 28 14.51 7.11 14.27
N GLY A 29 15.74 6.84 14.66
CA GLY A 29 16.37 5.52 14.54
C GLY A 29 17.03 5.25 13.19
N VAL A 30 16.89 6.16 12.21
CA VAL A 30 17.48 5.99 10.88
C VAL A 30 18.98 6.23 10.91
N ASN A 31 19.73 5.32 10.29
CA ASN A 31 21.18 5.38 10.15
C ASN A 31 21.60 5.61 8.69
N SER A 32 20.91 4.98 7.74
CA SER A 32 21.13 5.18 6.30
C SER A 32 19.81 5.21 5.53
N VAL A 33 19.80 5.95 4.43
CA VAL A 33 18.68 6.05 3.48
C VAL A 33 19.23 6.01 2.07
N GLU A 34 18.63 5.15 1.25
CA GLU A 34 18.94 5.03 -0.16
C GLU A 34 17.65 5.06 -0.98
N ILE A 35 17.76 5.55 -2.22
CA ILE A 35 16.68 5.45 -3.20
C ILE A 35 17.13 4.43 -4.25
N GLU A 36 16.44 3.29 -4.27
CA GLU A 36 16.70 2.21 -5.21
C GLU A 36 15.71 2.30 -6.39
N GLY A 37 16.23 2.26 -7.61
CA GLY A 37 15.40 2.36 -8.81
C GLY A 37 14.62 3.69 -8.92
N THR A 38 13.40 3.63 -9.47
CA THR A 38 12.56 4.82 -9.65
C THR A 38 11.79 5.18 -8.39
N ASP A 39 11.24 4.19 -7.70
CA ASP A 39 10.15 4.39 -6.73
C ASP A 39 10.38 3.69 -5.39
N LYS A 40 11.58 3.19 -5.07
CA LYS A 40 11.84 2.55 -3.77
C LYS A 40 12.73 3.42 -2.88
N VAL A 41 12.37 3.48 -1.60
CA VAL A 41 13.16 4.08 -0.53
C VAL A 41 13.56 2.96 0.42
N VAL A 42 14.85 2.73 0.53
CA VAL A 42 15.46 1.76 1.45
C VAL A 42 15.98 2.52 2.66
N VAL A 43 15.60 2.08 3.86
CA VAL A 43 15.97 2.71 5.12
C VAL A 43 16.58 1.64 6.02
N ILE A 44 17.78 1.94 6.53
CA ILE A 44 18.50 1.11 7.49
C ILE A 44 18.60 1.87 8.80
N GLY A 45 18.24 1.23 9.91
CA GLY A 45 18.28 1.89 11.22
C GLY A 45 17.95 0.97 12.38
N ASP A 46 18.10 1.47 13.60
CA ASP A 46 17.73 0.77 14.84
C ASP A 46 16.54 1.47 15.50
N GLY A 47 15.48 0.71 15.78
CA GLY A 47 14.26 1.24 16.38
C GLY A 47 13.43 2.13 15.44
N VAL A 48 13.54 1.93 14.13
CA VAL A 48 12.77 2.69 13.13
C VAL A 48 11.31 2.24 13.14
N ASP A 49 10.40 3.16 13.42
CA ASP A 49 8.97 2.91 13.33
C ASP A 49 8.50 2.98 11.87
N SER A 50 8.42 1.82 11.22
CA SER A 50 8.04 1.68 9.81
C SER A 50 6.66 2.28 9.49
N VAL A 51 5.70 2.20 10.43
CA VAL A 51 4.35 2.76 10.24
C VAL A 51 4.38 4.28 10.31
N LYS A 52 5.10 4.86 11.28
CA LYS A 52 5.25 6.32 11.36
C LYS A 52 6.01 6.88 10.17
N LEU A 53 7.06 6.20 9.72
CA LEU A 53 7.81 6.58 8.53
C LEU A 53 6.93 6.54 7.27
N ALA A 54 6.19 5.44 7.06
CA ALA A 54 5.25 5.34 5.94
C ALA A 54 4.18 6.43 6.01
N ARG A 55 3.66 6.74 7.20
CA ARG A 55 2.69 7.83 7.40
C ARG A 55 3.28 9.20 7.07
N ALA A 56 4.54 9.46 7.42
CA ALA A 56 5.22 10.70 7.09
C ALA A 56 5.38 10.87 5.56
N LEU A 57 5.72 9.79 4.85
CA LEU A 57 5.81 9.78 3.40
C LEU A 57 4.43 9.92 2.74
N LYS A 58 3.39 9.21 3.23
CA LYS A 58 2.01 9.33 2.72
C LYS A 58 1.47 10.75 2.77
N LYS A 59 1.85 11.55 3.78
CA LYS A 59 1.45 12.97 3.87
C LYS A 59 1.94 13.81 2.69
N GLN A 60 3.03 13.42 2.04
CA GLN A 60 3.65 14.19 0.96
C GLN A 60 3.46 13.57 -0.42
N PHE A 61 3.39 12.24 -0.50
CA PHE A 61 3.30 11.50 -1.75
C PHE A 61 1.94 10.83 -1.98
N GLY A 62 1.04 10.88 -1.00
CA GLY A 62 -0.29 10.27 -1.08
C GLY A 62 -0.25 8.75 -0.88
N HIS A 63 0.24 8.02 -1.89
CA HIS A 63 0.34 6.57 -1.86
C HIS A 63 1.77 6.12 -1.51
N VAL A 64 1.87 5.23 -0.51
CA VAL A 64 3.12 4.59 -0.09
C VAL A 64 2.79 3.18 0.40
N MET A 65 3.59 2.21 -0.02
CA MET A 65 3.48 0.82 0.41
C MET A 65 4.74 0.38 1.14
N ILE A 66 4.60 -0.29 2.26
CA ILE A 66 5.72 -0.97 2.92
C ILE A 66 5.89 -2.31 2.20
N VAL A 67 6.99 -2.49 1.50
CA VAL A 67 7.27 -3.69 0.71
C VAL A 67 7.90 -4.76 1.60
N SER A 68 8.83 -4.37 2.46
CA SER A 68 9.56 -5.30 3.31
C SER A 68 10.07 -4.63 4.58
N VAL A 69 10.11 -5.39 5.67
CA VAL A 69 10.78 -5.04 6.92
C VAL A 69 11.53 -6.28 7.36
N LYS A 70 12.86 -6.26 7.25
CA LYS A 70 13.73 -7.36 7.68
C LYS A 70 14.63 -6.87 8.80
N GLU A 71 14.95 -7.74 9.74
CA GLU A 71 16.06 -7.50 10.65
C GLU A 71 17.36 -7.64 9.86
N GLU A 72 18.22 -6.64 9.98
CA GLU A 72 19.56 -6.67 9.39
C GLU A 72 20.46 -7.43 10.36
N LYS A 73 20.61 -8.72 10.10
CA LYS A 73 21.72 -9.49 10.66
C LYS A 73 22.97 -9.09 9.88
N GLU A 74 24.08 -8.87 10.57
CA GLU A 74 25.38 -8.67 9.94
C GLU A 74 25.77 -10.03 9.32
N GLU A 75 25.28 -10.28 8.11
CA GLU A 75 25.63 -11.43 7.28
C GLU A 75 26.61 -10.92 6.23
N GLU A 76 27.82 -11.52 6.23
CA GLU A 76 28.79 -11.40 5.16
C GLU A 76 28.10 -11.72 3.81
N GLU A 77 28.50 -11.01 2.76
CA GLU A 77 27.93 -11.14 1.41
C GLU A 77 27.87 -12.61 0.96
N GLU A 78 26.67 -13.20 0.99
CA GLU A 78 26.34 -14.35 0.15
C GLU A 78 25.24 -13.89 -0.83
N GLU A 79 25.58 -13.93 -2.12
CA GLU A 79 24.66 -13.70 -3.24
C GLU A 79 23.55 -14.76 -3.18
N GLU A 80 22.34 -14.35 -2.79
CA GLU A 80 21.15 -15.21 -2.86
C GLU A 80 20.63 -15.22 -4.32
N GLU A 81 20.85 -16.34 -5.01
CA GLU A 81 20.24 -16.64 -6.31
C GLU A 81 18.70 -16.59 -6.21
N GLU A 82 18.07 -15.84 -7.13
CA GLU A 82 16.61 -15.77 -7.25
C GLU A 82 16.03 -17.14 -7.66
N GLU A 83 15.60 -17.94 -6.69
CA GLU A 83 14.77 -19.13 -6.94
C GLU A 83 13.32 -18.69 -7.22
N LYS A 84 12.96 -18.68 -8.50
CA LYS A 84 11.59 -18.36 -8.96
C LYS A 84 10.68 -19.56 -8.69
N ASP A 85 10.04 -19.57 -7.53
CA ASP A 85 8.90 -20.43 -7.26
C ASP A 85 7.70 -19.97 -8.12
N VAL A 86 7.53 -20.64 -9.26
CA VAL A 86 6.36 -20.50 -10.12
C VAL A 86 5.18 -21.18 -9.40
N LEU A 87 4.44 -20.41 -8.61
CA LEU A 87 3.15 -20.84 -8.08
C LEU A 87 2.13 -20.95 -9.22
N TYR A 88 1.98 -22.16 -9.74
CA TYR A 88 0.93 -22.53 -10.70
C TYR A 88 -0.42 -22.56 -9.97
N TRP A 89 -1.20 -21.48 -10.09
CA TRP A 89 -2.58 -21.46 -9.59
C TRP A 89 -3.48 -22.25 -10.54
N PRO A 90 -4.13 -23.34 -10.09
CA PRO A 90 -5.05 -24.09 -10.93
C PRO A 90 -6.27 -23.21 -11.24
N TYR A 91 -6.42 -22.86 -12.51
CA TYR A 91 -7.60 -22.22 -13.09
C TYR A 91 -8.84 -23.09 -12.88
N ASN A 92 -9.64 -22.80 -11.85
CA ASN A 92 -11.10 -22.97 -11.91
C ASN A 92 -11.81 -22.29 -10.73
N TYR A 93 -11.85 -20.95 -10.71
CA TYR A 93 -12.96 -20.26 -10.05
C TYR A 93 -13.98 -19.92 -11.12
N THR A 94 -14.97 -20.78 -11.25
CA THR A 94 -16.23 -20.48 -11.92
C THR A 94 -16.77 -19.17 -11.35
N HIS A 95 -16.77 -18.12 -12.17
CA HIS A 95 -17.44 -16.85 -11.89
C HIS A 95 -18.95 -17.09 -11.80
N HIS A 96 -19.44 -17.53 -10.64
CA HIS A 96 -20.85 -17.39 -10.31
C HIS A 96 -21.06 -15.95 -9.85
N TYR A 97 -21.29 -15.05 -10.82
CA TYR A 97 -21.84 -13.74 -10.50
C TYR A 97 -23.23 -13.96 -9.86
N PRO A 98 -23.48 -13.51 -8.63
CA PRO A 98 -24.85 -13.46 -8.14
C PRO A 98 -25.65 -12.55 -9.08
N ALA A 99 -26.81 -13.02 -9.52
CA ALA A 99 -27.72 -12.23 -10.35
C ALA A 99 -27.98 -10.88 -9.68
N PRO A 100 -28.01 -9.76 -10.43
CA PRO A 100 -28.34 -8.47 -9.85
C PRO A 100 -29.73 -8.57 -9.22
N LEU A 101 -29.82 -8.28 -7.92
CA LEU A 101 -31.09 -8.06 -7.25
C LEU A 101 -31.74 -6.85 -7.93
N VAL A 102 -32.72 -7.12 -8.79
CA VAL A 102 -33.63 -6.09 -9.26
C VAL A 102 -34.40 -5.64 -8.03
N TYR A 103 -34.08 -4.46 -7.51
CA TYR A 103 -34.91 -3.80 -6.53
C TYR A 103 -36.18 -3.40 -7.27
N GLU A 104 -37.23 -4.21 -7.19
CA GLU A 104 -38.55 -3.75 -7.56
C GLU A 104 -38.84 -2.52 -6.71
N ASN A 105 -38.98 -1.36 -7.38
CA ASN A 105 -39.64 -0.21 -6.79
C ASN A 105 -41.06 -0.65 -6.46
N ILE A 106 -41.28 -1.12 -5.24
CA ILE A 106 -42.62 -1.21 -4.66
C ILE A 106 -43.03 0.23 -4.31
N TYR A 107 -43.17 1.07 -5.33
CA TYR A 107 -43.88 2.32 -5.23
C TYR A 107 -45.36 1.95 -5.21
N SER A 108 -45.88 1.68 -4.01
CA SER A 108 -47.31 1.55 -3.75
C SER A 108 -47.76 2.66 -2.81
N PRO A 109 -47.96 3.92 -3.27
CA PRO A 109 -48.88 4.81 -2.61
C PRO A 109 -50.29 4.48 -3.10
N SER A 110 -51.02 3.78 -2.22
CA SER A 110 -52.47 3.82 -2.05
C SER A 110 -53.34 4.20 -3.25
N LEU A 111 -54.21 3.26 -3.64
CA LEU A 111 -55.46 3.53 -4.35
C LEU A 111 -56.19 4.78 -3.80
N PRO A 112 -56.93 5.50 -4.66
CA PRO A 112 -57.51 6.80 -4.35
C PRO A 112 -58.70 6.67 -3.40
N PRO A 113 -58.81 7.48 -2.33
CA PRO A 113 -60.10 7.69 -1.71
C PRO A 113 -60.90 8.66 -2.56
N THR A 114 -61.88 8.11 -3.28
CA THR A 114 -63.07 8.82 -3.73
C THR A 114 -63.75 9.47 -2.53
N CYS A 115 -63.74 10.81 -2.45
CA CYS A 115 -64.67 11.57 -1.62
C CYS A 115 -64.88 12.95 -2.26
N SER A 116 -65.91 13.05 -3.09
CA SER A 116 -66.62 14.31 -3.36
C SER A 116 -67.27 14.80 -2.06
N ILE A 117 -67.32 16.12 -1.83
CA ILE A 117 -68.49 16.91 -1.38
C ILE A 117 -68.09 18.36 -1.06
N LEU A 118 -68.80 19.28 -1.75
CA LEU A 118 -69.07 20.71 -1.51
C LEU A 118 -67.93 21.73 -1.49
#